data_AF-A0A3N9RMX9-F1
#
_entry.id   AF-A0A3N9RMX9-F1
#
_cell.length_a   1.000
_cell.length_b   1.000
_cell.length_c   1.000
_cell.angle_alpha   90.00
_cell.angle_beta   90.00
_cell.angle_gamma   90.00
#
_symmetry.space_group_name_H-M   'P 1'
#
loop_
_entity.id
_entity.type
_entity.pdbx_description
1 polymer ?
#
loop_
_entity_poly.entity_id
_entity_poly.type
_entity_poly.pdbx_seq_one_letter_code
_entity_poly.pdbx_strand_id
1 'polypeptide(L)'
;MAAGTRNVRIFVSQQCFELLVDAMAAFSKQTRRFQTMRMTVQAACARLKPHGISRFELEEFLAEYPVEGDIRIHLEVTPEWSADYDMMRAKMKDISEKSGTDKSLVPFVVYLAVKHNLL
;
A
#
# COMPACT_ATOMS: atom_id res chain seq x y z
N MET A 1 15.68 2.41 -19.25
CA MET A 1 15.88 0.98 -18.91
C MET A 1 14.54 0.47 -18.40
N ALA A 2 13.95 -0.56 -19.04
CA ALA A 2 12.71 -1.14 -18.52
C ALA A 2 13.02 -1.74 -17.13
N ALA A 3 12.39 -1.20 -16.09
CA ALA A 3 12.55 -1.72 -14.74
C ALA A 3 12.05 -3.17 -14.72
N GLY A 4 12.89 -4.13 -14.34
CA GLY A 4 12.48 -5.53 -14.19
C GLY A 4 11.47 -5.72 -13.06
N THR A 5 10.76 -6.86 -13.04
CA THR A 5 9.83 -7.20 -11.94
C THR A 5 10.55 -7.21 -10.60
N ARG A 6 10.03 -6.44 -9.63
CA ARG A 6 10.57 -6.36 -8.26
C ARG A 6 9.70 -7.15 -7.30
N ASN A 7 10.33 -8.01 -6.51
CA ASN A 7 9.66 -8.76 -5.46
C ASN A 7 9.69 -7.98 -4.14
N VAL A 8 8.54 -7.50 -3.71
CA VAL A 8 8.35 -6.86 -2.40
C VAL A 8 7.94 -7.93 -1.40
N ARG A 9 8.72 -8.04 -0.32
CA ARG A 9 8.47 -8.96 0.78
C ARG A 9 8.41 -8.17 2.06
N ILE A 10 7.25 -8.17 2.70
CA ILE A 10 7.02 -7.43 3.94
C ILE A 10 6.46 -8.38 5.00
N PHE A 11 6.70 -8.02 6.25
CA PHE A 11 6.06 -8.64 7.40
C PHE A 11 5.13 -7.61 8.00
N VAL A 12 3.88 -8.02 8.23
CA VAL A 12 2.84 -7.15 8.75
C VAL A 12 2.22 -7.76 10.01
N SER A 13 1.69 -6.90 10.88
CA SER A 13 0.82 -7.33 11.97
C SER A 13 -0.50 -7.92 11.46
N GLN A 14 -1.21 -8.61 12.35
CA GLN A 14 -2.57 -9.08 12.08
C GLN A 14 -3.51 -7.94 11.69
N GLN A 15 -3.44 -6.78 12.35
CA GLN A 15 -4.30 -5.63 12.07
C GLN A 15 -4.04 -5.05 10.67
N CYS A 16 -2.78 -4.91 10.27
CA CYS A 16 -2.45 -4.52 8.90
C CYS A 16 -2.92 -5.57 7.88
N PHE A 17 -2.83 -6.86 8.19
CA PHE A 17 -3.31 -7.91 7.31
C PHE A 17 -4.84 -7.88 7.13
N GLU A 18 -5.58 -7.71 8.22
CA GLU A 18 -7.05 -7.56 8.20
C GLU A 18 -7.48 -6.37 7.36
N LEU A 19 -6.87 -5.20 7.56
CA LEU A 19 -7.09 -4.01 6.73
C LEU A 19 -6.91 -4.30 5.23
N LEU A 20 -5.83 -5.00 4.87
CA LEU A 20 -5.53 -5.34 3.49
C LEU A 20 -6.57 -6.30 2.88
N VAL A 21 -7.01 -7.29 3.66
CA VAL A 21 -8.05 -8.26 3.24
C VAL A 21 -9.40 -7.56 3.07
N ASP A 22 -9.76 -6.70 4.01
CA ASP A 22 -11.02 -5.94 3.97
C ASP A 22 -11.05 -4.99 2.77
N ALA A 23 -9.96 -4.27 2.51
CA ALA A 23 -9.82 -3.42 1.32
C ALA A 23 -9.94 -4.22 0.02
N MET A 24 -9.31 -5.40 -0.05
CA MET A 24 -9.42 -6.29 -1.22
C MET A 24 -10.86 -6.79 -1.43
N ALA A 25 -11.55 -7.15 -0.34
CA ALA A 25 -12.94 -7.59 -0.40
C ALA A 25 -13.88 -6.44 -0.82
N ALA A 26 -13.68 -5.25 -0.27
CA ALA A 26 -14.41 -4.04 -0.65
C ALA A 26 -14.20 -3.71 -2.14
N PHE A 27 -12.96 -3.70 -2.60
CA PHE A 27 -12.63 -3.41 -3.99
C PHE A 27 -13.18 -4.46 -4.96
N SER A 28 -13.21 -5.72 -4.54
CA SER A 28 -13.86 -6.79 -5.31
C SER A 28 -15.37 -6.57 -5.47
N LYS A 29 -16.04 -6.14 -4.39
CA LYS A 29 -17.47 -5.80 -4.42
C LYS A 29 -17.73 -4.58 -5.30
N GLN A 30 -16.94 -3.52 -5.16
CA GLN A 30 -17.05 -2.28 -5.92
C GLN A 30 -16.93 -2.54 -7.43
N THR A 31 -15.92 -3.33 -7.83
CA THR A 31 -15.64 -3.63 -9.24
C THR A 31 -16.47 -4.78 -9.81
N ARG A 32 -17.23 -5.50 -8.97
CA ARG A 32 -17.96 -6.74 -9.32
C ARG A 32 -17.07 -7.81 -9.95
N ARG A 33 -15.79 -7.82 -9.59
CA ARG A 33 -14.78 -8.78 -10.07
C ARG A 33 -13.90 -9.15 -8.90
N PHE A 34 -13.49 -10.41 -8.81
CA PHE A 34 -12.57 -10.82 -7.76
C PHE A 34 -11.21 -10.13 -7.94
N GLN A 35 -10.80 -9.34 -6.96
CA GLN A 35 -9.53 -8.63 -6.94
C GLN A 35 -8.54 -9.39 -6.06
N THR A 36 -7.29 -9.46 -6.52
CA THR A 36 -6.20 -10.00 -5.70
C THR A 36 -5.53 -8.89 -4.90
N MET A 37 -4.80 -9.24 -3.84
CA MET A 37 -4.01 -8.29 -3.06
C MET A 37 -3.12 -7.39 -3.95
N ARG A 38 -2.45 -7.99 -4.95
CA ARG A 38 -1.63 -7.26 -5.93
C ARG A 38 -2.45 -6.21 -6.68
N MET A 39 -3.63 -6.60 -7.18
CA MET A 39 -4.51 -5.69 -7.93
C MET A 39 -5.04 -4.56 -7.06
N THR A 40 -5.36 -4.85 -5.79
CA THR A 40 -5.78 -3.83 -4.81
C THR A 40 -4.68 -2.81 -4.55
N VAL A 41 -3.45 -3.27 -4.27
CA VAL A 41 -2.31 -2.38 -4.02
C VAL A 41 -1.94 -1.58 -5.28
N GLN A 42 -1.97 -2.21 -6.45
CA GLN A 42 -1.78 -1.53 -7.72
C GLN A 42 -2.81 -0.42 -7.94
N ALA A 43 -4.09 -0.70 -7.70
CA ALA A 43 -5.17 0.28 -7.82
C ALA A 43 -5.00 1.41 -6.80
N ALA A 44 -4.63 1.10 -5.55
CA ALA A 44 -4.35 2.08 -4.50
C ALA A 44 -3.25 3.06 -4.93
N CYS A 45 -2.08 2.54 -5.35
CA CYS A 45 -0.97 3.35 -5.83
C CYS A 45 -1.38 4.23 -7.01
N ALA A 46 -2.11 3.65 -7.98
CA ALA A 46 -2.51 4.38 -9.19
C ALA A 46 -3.53 5.50 -8.90
N ARG A 47 -4.47 5.26 -7.99
CA ARG A 47 -5.54 6.21 -7.65
C ARG A 47 -5.09 7.28 -6.66
N LEU A 48 -4.10 7.00 -5.81
CA LEU A 48 -3.49 7.99 -4.92
C LEU A 48 -2.51 8.94 -5.60
N LYS A 49 -2.15 8.72 -6.88
CA LYS A 49 -1.25 9.60 -7.62
C LYS A 49 -1.57 11.10 -7.52
N PRO A 50 -2.81 11.54 -7.83
CA PRO A 50 -3.20 12.95 -7.72
C PRO A 50 -3.37 13.41 -6.27
N HIS A 51 -3.41 12.50 -5.29
CA HIS A 51 -3.53 12.85 -3.88
C HIS A 51 -2.15 13.15 -3.28
N GLY A 52 -2.10 14.18 -2.44
CA GLY A 52 -0.99 14.36 -1.51
C GLY A 52 -1.03 13.25 -0.46
N ILE A 53 0.13 12.90 0.08
CA ILE A 53 0.20 12.17 1.34
C ILE A 53 0.90 13.08 2.35
N SER A 54 0.42 13.08 3.58
CA SER A 54 0.96 13.91 4.64
C SER A 54 1.60 13.07 5.73
N ARG A 55 2.54 13.68 6.46
CA ARG A 55 3.13 13.09 7.66
C ARG A 55 2.07 12.80 8.71
N PHE A 56 1.08 13.69 8.87
CA PHE A 56 0.00 13.53 9.84
C PHE A 56 -0.79 12.24 9.58
N GLU A 57 -1.17 11.98 8.32
CA GLU A 57 -1.89 10.75 7.97
C GLU A 57 -1.03 9.50 8.18
N LEU A 58 0.29 9.60 7.97
CA LEU A 58 1.21 8.50 8.26
C LEU A 58 1.29 8.22 9.77
N GLU A 59 1.36 9.26 10.60
CA GLU A 59 1.38 9.11 12.06
C GLU A 59 0.05 8.55 12.59
N GLU A 60 -1.08 9.02 12.06
CA GLU A 60 -2.42 8.51 12.37
C GLU A 60 -2.52 7.01 12.02
N PHE A 61 -2.08 6.63 10.81
CA PHE A 61 -2.04 5.23 10.39
C PHE A 61 -1.16 4.39 11.34
N LEU A 62 0.04 4.85 11.67
CA LEU A 62 0.96 4.09 12.53
C LEU A 62 0.48 3.98 13.98
N ALA A 63 -0.36 4.92 14.45
CA ALA A 63 -0.96 4.86 15.78
C ALA A 63 -2.07 3.80 15.87
N GLU A 64 -2.82 3.60 14.78
CA GLU A 64 -3.93 2.62 14.73
C GLU A 64 -3.46 1.23 14.25
N TYR A 65 -2.49 1.19 13.34
CA TYR A 65 -2.01 -0.03 12.68
C TYR A 65 -0.51 -0.22 12.91
N PRO A 66 -0.09 -0.88 14.01
CA PRO A 66 1.30 -1.30 14.18
C PRO A 66 1.73 -2.17 13.00
N VAL A 67 2.79 -1.77 12.31
CA VAL A 67 3.20 -2.43 11.05
C VAL A 67 3.98 -3.71 11.30
N GLU A 68 4.82 -3.78 12.33
CA GLU A 68 5.66 -4.95 12.54
C GLU A 68 4.85 -6.15 13.07
N GLY A 69 5.08 -7.32 12.47
CA GLY A 69 4.43 -8.57 12.82
C GLY A 69 5.10 -9.76 12.16
N ASP A 70 4.43 -10.90 12.15
CA ASP A 70 4.94 -12.19 11.67
C ASP A 70 4.26 -12.67 10.38
N ILE A 71 3.17 -12.03 9.95
CA ILE A 71 2.46 -12.38 8.72
C ILE A 71 3.24 -11.90 7.51
N ARG A 72 3.70 -12.84 6.67
CA ARG A 72 4.50 -12.53 5.49
C ARG A 72 3.63 -12.30 4.26
N ILE A 73 3.79 -11.14 3.63
CA ILE A 73 3.17 -10.79 2.35
C ILE A 73 4.23 -10.74 1.25
N HIS A 74 3.88 -11.31 0.09
CA HIS A 74 4.70 -11.27 -1.12
C HIS A 74 3.92 -10.57 -2.23
N LEU A 75 4.52 -9.55 -2.83
CA LEU A 75 3.93 -8.78 -3.92
C LEU A 75 4.93 -8.62 -5.06
N GLU A 76 4.45 -8.87 -6.27
CA GLU A 76 5.22 -8.67 -7.50
C GLU A 76 4.89 -7.31 -8.11
N VAL A 77 5.85 -6.39 -8.05
CA VAL A 77 5.79 -5.10 -8.72
C VAL A 77 6.32 -5.27 -10.13
N THR A 78 5.40 -5.44 -11.08
CA THR A 78 5.72 -5.60 -12.50
C THR A 78 6.02 -4.23 -13.13
N PRO A 79 6.66 -4.19 -14.32
CA PRO A 79 7.00 -2.93 -14.97
C PRO A 79 5.77 -2.01 -15.17
N GLU A 80 4.59 -2.60 -15.39
CA GLU A 80 3.32 -1.91 -15.65
C GLU A 80 2.88 -0.93 -14.56
N TRP A 81 3.23 -1.19 -13.29
CA TRP A 81 2.83 -0.33 -12.17
C TRP A 81 3.99 0.05 -11.25
N SER A 82 5.21 -0.29 -11.65
CA SER A 82 6.45 0.04 -10.94
C SER A 82 6.61 1.55 -10.73
N ALA A 83 6.27 2.37 -11.72
CA ALA A 83 6.35 3.83 -11.62
C ALA A 83 5.42 4.40 -10.55
N ASP A 84 4.19 3.89 -10.48
CA ASP A 84 3.18 4.31 -9.49
C ASP A 84 3.61 3.92 -8.09
N TYR A 85 4.14 2.70 -7.94
CA TYR A 85 4.69 2.22 -6.67
C TYR A 85 5.91 3.02 -6.21
N ASP A 86 6.89 3.25 -7.10
CA ASP A 86 8.10 3.99 -6.79
C ASP A 86 7.80 5.46 -6.47
N MET A 87 6.78 6.05 -7.09
CA MET A 87 6.32 7.40 -6.75
C MET A 87 5.73 7.45 -5.34
N MET A 88 4.87 6.50 -4.96
CA MET A 88 4.34 6.43 -3.58
C MET A 88 5.46 6.21 -2.57
N ARG A 89 6.42 5.35 -2.90
CA ARG A 89 7.62 5.10 -2.08
C ARG A 89 8.44 6.37 -1.87
N ALA A 90 8.65 7.16 -2.92
CA ALA A 90 9.37 8.43 -2.85
C ALA A 90 8.63 9.42 -1.95
N LYS A 91 7.32 9.63 -2.18
CA LYS A 91 6.50 10.51 -1.33
C LYS A 91 6.57 10.07 0.15
N MET A 92 6.51 8.77 0.43
CA MET A 92 6.56 8.25 1.80
C MET A 92 7.91 8.50 2.45
N LYS A 93 9.00 8.37 1.68
CA LYS A 93 10.34 8.67 2.14
C LYS A 93 10.50 10.16 2.50
N ASP A 94 9.88 11.05 1.74
CA ASP A 94 9.97 12.49 1.99
C ASP A 94 9.26 12.90 3.29
N ILE A 95 8.19 12.20 3.67
CA ILE A 95 7.43 12.49 4.91
C ILE A 95 7.91 11.70 6.13
N SER A 96 8.78 10.70 5.95
CA SER A 96 9.28 9.84 7.03
C SER A 96 10.71 10.18 7.41
N GLU A 97 10.90 10.69 8.62
CA GLU A 97 12.23 11.01 9.17
C GLU A 97 13.07 9.76 9.52
N LYS A 98 12.45 8.56 9.63
CA LYS A 98 13.12 7.30 9.98
C LYS A 98 13.17 6.32 8.81
N SER A 99 14.29 5.61 8.70
CA SER A 99 14.70 4.65 7.65
C SER A 99 13.91 3.32 7.61
N GLY A 100 12.67 3.28 8.11
CA GLY A 100 11.82 2.08 8.18
C GLY A 100 10.69 2.00 7.12
N THR A 101 10.68 2.92 6.15
CA THR A 101 9.55 3.26 5.27
C THR A 101 9.01 2.16 4.38
N ASP A 102 9.85 1.22 3.93
CA ASP A 102 9.44 0.28 2.89
C ASP A 102 8.41 -0.75 3.38
N LYS A 103 8.46 -1.11 4.67
CA LYS A 103 7.55 -2.12 5.24
C LYS A 103 6.12 -1.59 5.36
N SER A 104 5.99 -0.31 5.71
CA SER A 104 4.71 0.37 5.95
C SER A 104 4.03 0.85 4.67
N LEU A 105 4.76 0.94 3.55
CA LEU A 105 4.24 1.52 2.32
C LEU A 105 2.95 0.83 1.83
N VAL A 106 2.96 -0.49 1.73
CA VAL A 106 1.82 -1.27 1.21
C VAL A 106 0.55 -1.09 2.07
N PRO A 107 0.57 -1.35 3.39
CA PRO A 107 -0.63 -1.15 4.20
C PRO A 107 -1.03 0.33 4.26
N PHE A 108 -0.09 1.27 4.25
CA PHE A 108 -0.38 2.71 4.28
C PHE A 108 -1.09 3.20 3.01
N VAL A 109 -0.61 2.84 1.81
CA VAL A 109 -1.27 3.26 0.57
C VAL A 109 -2.67 2.66 0.45
N VAL A 110 -2.87 1.44 0.95
CA VAL A 110 -4.20 0.81 0.97
C VAL A 110 -5.12 1.52 1.98
N TYR A 111 -4.63 1.80 3.19
CA TYR A 111 -5.34 2.60 4.19
C TYR A 111 -5.82 3.93 3.62
N LEU A 112 -4.92 4.71 3.03
CA LEU A 112 -5.26 6.01 2.45
C LEU A 112 -6.26 5.89 1.30
N ALA A 113 -6.07 4.90 0.43
CA ALA A 113 -7.00 4.68 -0.66
C ALA A 113 -8.41 4.35 -0.15
N VAL A 114 -8.53 3.55 0.91
CA VAL A 114 -9.81 3.29 1.58
C VAL A 114 -10.37 4.57 2.22
N LYS A 115 -9.55 5.32 2.97
CA LYS A 115 -9.95 6.57 3.63
C LYS A 115 -10.50 7.61 2.65
N HIS A 116 -9.98 7.66 1.44
CA HIS A 116 -10.43 8.55 0.38
C HIS A 116 -11.49 7.94 -0.56
N ASN A 117 -12.05 6.77 -0.24
CA ASN A 117 -13.03 6.04 -1.07
C ASN A 117 -12.53 5.76 -2.50
N LEU A 118 -11.23 5.49 -2.63
CA LEU A 118 -10.55 5.15 -3.88
C LEU A 118 -10.49 3.65 -4.13
N LEU A 119 -11.06 2.80 -3.28
CA LEU A 119 -11.17 1.35 -3.43
C LEU A 119 -12.59 0.86 -3.12
#